data_AF-A0A844GED9-F1
#
_entry.id   AF-A0A844GED9-F1
#
_cell.length_a   1.000
_cell.length_b   1.000
_cell.length_c   1.000
_cell.angle_alpha   90.00
_cell.angle_beta   90.00
_cell.angle_gamma   90.00
#
_symmetry.space_group_name_H-M   'P 1'
#
loop_
_entity.id
_entity.type
_entity.pdbx_description
1 polymer ?
#
loop_
_entity_poly.entity_id
_entity_poly.type
_entity_poly.pdbx_seq_one_letter_code
_entity_poly.pdbx_strand_id
1 'polypeptide(L)'
;MPKCGASTRKGGKCQREALHGKRRCALHGGKSTGPVGHKNAAKPGSLYSTYMTPEEQEIASQLELGRVDEELRLTRIRLMRALKLEQERGGTAELDERIERDGAENVSARMEEKYKVRDYAGMIDRLTARIESLEARRAYLMGQEQERRMRELDLAEKERAASGLMGGVDFTVRRAGEELGDAPSN
;
A
#
# COMPACT_ATOMS: atom_id res chain seq x y z
N MET A 1 2.65 22.10 -35.53
CA MET A 1 2.25 21.07 -34.53
C MET A 1 2.20 21.71 -33.14
N PRO A 2 1.38 21.24 -32.18
CA PRO A 2 1.34 21.83 -30.84
C PRO A 2 2.66 21.61 -30.10
N LYS A 3 3.07 22.57 -29.26
CA LYS A 3 4.25 22.42 -28.39
C LYS A 3 3.95 21.48 -27.22
N CYS A 4 4.97 20.78 -26.74
CA CYS A 4 4.86 19.79 -25.66
C CYS A 4 4.39 20.39 -24.32
N GLY A 5 4.93 21.55 -23.93
CA GLY A 5 4.52 22.27 -22.73
C GLY A 5 4.78 21.58 -21.38
N ALA A 6 5.57 20.50 -21.34
CA ALA A 6 5.91 19.81 -20.10
C ALA A 6 6.86 20.66 -19.23
N SER A 7 6.70 20.63 -17.91
CA SER A 7 7.63 21.34 -17.01
C SER A 7 9.01 20.67 -17.07
N THR A 8 10.04 21.48 -17.29
CA THR A 8 11.43 21.03 -17.35
C THR A 8 12.09 21.16 -15.99
N ARG A 9 13.20 20.44 -15.77
CA ARG A 9 13.98 20.52 -14.53
C ARG A 9 14.49 21.94 -14.21
N LYS A 10 14.61 22.80 -15.24
CA LYS A 10 15.04 24.19 -15.11
C LYS A 10 13.88 25.18 -14.90
N GLY A 11 12.69 24.69 -14.53
CA GLY A 11 11.52 25.51 -14.21
C GLY A 11 10.72 26.05 -15.41
N GLY A 12 11.22 25.91 -16.65
CA GLY A 12 10.53 26.36 -17.86
C GLY A 12 9.62 25.30 -18.48
N LYS A 13 8.78 25.70 -19.45
CA LYS A 13 7.95 24.79 -20.28
C LYS A 13 8.75 24.24 -21.47
N CYS A 14 8.58 22.96 -21.77
CA CYS A 14 9.24 22.30 -22.89
C CYS A 14 8.74 22.87 -24.21
N GLN A 15 9.67 23.42 -24.99
CA GLN A 15 9.41 24.05 -26.27
C GLN A 15 9.44 23.09 -27.46
N ARG A 16 9.80 21.81 -27.26
CA ARG A 16 9.81 20.81 -28.33
C ARG A 16 8.41 20.56 -28.85
N GLU A 17 8.32 20.23 -30.13
CA GLU A 17 7.06 19.84 -30.76
C GLU A 17 6.53 18.54 -30.17
N ALA A 18 5.21 18.48 -29.98
CA ALA A 18 4.55 17.25 -29.63
C ALA A 18 4.56 16.28 -30.81
N LEU A 19 4.54 14.98 -30.52
CA LEU A 19 4.37 13.96 -31.56
C LEU A 19 3.00 14.10 -32.23
N HIS A 20 2.91 13.71 -33.50
CA HIS A 20 1.68 13.80 -34.27
C HIS A 20 0.52 13.09 -33.55
N GLY A 21 -0.63 13.77 -33.42
CA GLY A 21 -1.80 13.26 -32.68
C GLY A 21 -1.63 13.19 -31.15
N LYS A 22 -0.55 13.72 -30.58
CA LYS A 22 -0.26 13.63 -29.13
C LYS A 22 -0.05 15.00 -28.49
N ARG A 23 -0.17 15.03 -27.15
CA ARG A 23 -0.01 16.24 -26.33
C ARG A 23 1.42 16.51 -25.84
N ARG A 24 2.36 15.60 -26.12
CA ARG A 24 3.72 15.62 -25.57
C ARG A 24 4.76 15.22 -26.61
N CYS A 25 5.99 15.70 -26.46
CA CYS A 25 7.12 15.33 -27.31
C CYS A 25 7.66 13.94 -26.95
N ALA A 26 8.53 13.40 -27.80
CA ALA A 26 9.15 12.09 -27.57
C ALA A 26 9.83 11.95 -26.19
N LEU A 27 10.41 13.03 -25.66
CA LEU A 27 11.10 13.01 -24.36
C LEU A 27 10.16 13.13 -23.15
N HIS A 28 8.97 13.70 -23.31
CA HIS A 28 8.05 13.97 -22.20
C HIS A 28 6.78 13.12 -22.29
N GLY A 29 6.94 11.83 -22.60
CA GLY A 29 5.83 10.87 -22.61
C GLY A 29 5.04 10.81 -23.93
N GLY A 30 5.45 11.52 -24.98
CA GLY A 30 4.82 11.37 -26.30
C GLY A 30 5.04 9.99 -26.93
N LYS A 31 6.13 9.30 -26.57
CA LYS A 31 6.33 7.88 -26.89
C LYS A 31 5.66 6.93 -25.90
N SER A 32 5.10 7.43 -24.81
CA SER A 32 4.40 6.57 -23.85
C SER A 32 3.12 6.03 -24.52
N THR A 33 3.09 4.72 -24.67
CA THR A 33 1.91 3.93 -25.00
C THR A 33 1.31 3.44 -23.69
N GLY A 34 0.94 4.38 -22.80
CA GLY A 34 0.32 4.05 -21.50
C GLY A 34 -0.68 2.91 -21.69
N PRO A 35 -0.73 1.91 -20.79
CA PRO A 35 -1.24 0.60 -21.12
C PRO A 35 -2.73 0.68 -21.45
N VAL A 36 -3.07 0.60 -22.73
CA VAL A 36 -4.45 0.55 -23.18
C VAL A 36 -4.90 -0.89 -23.03
N GLY A 37 -5.81 -1.15 -22.08
CA GLY A 37 -6.46 -2.45 -21.90
C GLY A 37 -6.00 -3.33 -20.74
N HIS A 38 -5.09 -2.88 -19.87
CA HIS A 38 -4.73 -3.67 -18.68
C HIS A 38 -5.82 -3.56 -17.59
N LYS A 39 -6.65 -4.59 -17.49
CA LYS A 39 -7.61 -4.81 -16.38
C LYS A 39 -6.94 -4.93 -15.00
N ASN A 40 -5.60 -5.01 -14.96
CA ASN A 40 -4.78 -5.15 -13.76
C ASN A 40 -4.34 -3.81 -13.15
N ALA A 41 -4.53 -2.68 -13.85
CA ALA A 41 -4.16 -1.36 -13.31
C ALA A 41 -5.20 -0.80 -12.31
N ALA A 42 -6.38 -1.42 -12.23
CA ALA A 42 -7.52 -0.92 -11.45
C ALA A 42 -7.81 -1.71 -10.16
N LYS A 43 -6.98 -2.69 -9.80
CA LYS A 43 -7.15 -3.45 -8.55
C LYS A 43 -5.91 -3.30 -7.66
N PRO A 44 -6.03 -2.66 -6.50
CA PRO A 44 -4.98 -2.72 -5.49
C PRO A 44 -4.76 -4.19 -5.11
N GLY A 45 -3.55 -4.71 -5.34
CA GLY A 45 -3.22 -6.14 -5.14
C GLY A 45 -2.96 -6.97 -6.42
N SER A 46 -2.98 -6.37 -7.63
CA SER A 46 -2.98 -7.14 -8.89
C SER A 46 -1.69 -7.91 -9.25
N LEU A 47 -0.59 -7.74 -8.51
CA LEU A 47 0.60 -8.60 -8.65
C LEU A 47 0.49 -9.91 -7.87
N TYR A 48 -0.30 -9.94 -6.79
CA TYR A 48 -0.32 -11.04 -5.83
C TYR A 48 -1.68 -11.75 -5.75
N SER A 49 -2.76 -11.10 -6.21
CA SER A 49 -4.11 -11.68 -6.27
C SER A 49 -4.19 -12.98 -7.06
N THR A 50 -3.28 -13.18 -8.03
CA THR A 50 -3.20 -14.39 -8.85
C THR A 50 -2.81 -15.63 -8.04
N TYR A 51 -2.17 -15.45 -6.90
CA TYR A 51 -1.70 -16.54 -6.06
C TYR A 51 -2.48 -16.66 -4.75
N MET A 52 -3.40 -15.74 -4.45
CA MET A 52 -4.12 -15.69 -3.18
C MET A 52 -5.31 -16.65 -3.15
N THR A 53 -5.52 -17.34 -2.03
CA THR A 53 -6.80 -18.04 -1.78
C THR A 53 -7.93 -17.03 -1.59
N PRO A 54 -9.20 -17.44 -1.71
CA PRO A 54 -10.34 -16.56 -1.46
C PRO A 54 -10.29 -15.89 -0.07
N GLU A 55 -9.88 -16.63 0.97
CA GLU A 55 -9.76 -16.08 2.33
C GLU A 55 -8.66 -15.00 2.42
N GLU A 56 -7.53 -15.21 1.74
CA GLU A 56 -6.41 -14.25 1.69
C GLU A 56 -6.78 -12.96 0.94
N GLN A 57 -7.64 -13.06 -0.08
CA GLN A 57 -8.12 -11.91 -0.85
C GLN A 57 -9.04 -11.03 -0.01
N GLU A 58 -9.86 -11.63 0.85
CA GLU A 58 -10.82 -10.92 1.69
C GLU A 58 -10.10 -10.09 2.76
N ILE A 59 -9.11 -10.69 3.44
CA ILE A 59 -8.23 -9.98 4.39
C ILE A 59 -7.47 -8.85 3.70
N ALA A 60 -6.96 -9.09 2.48
CA ALA A 60 -6.26 -8.06 1.71
C ALA A 60 -7.18 -6.90 1.31
N SER A 61 -8.46 -7.16 1.03
CA SER A 61 -9.41 -6.13 0.58
C SER A 61 -9.83 -5.15 1.68
N GLN A 62 -9.80 -5.58 2.94
CA GLN A 62 -10.23 -4.79 4.10
C GLN A 62 -9.18 -3.81 4.64
N LEU A 63 -7.96 -3.85 4.11
CA LEU A 63 -6.86 -3.00 4.55
C LEU A 63 -6.79 -1.75 3.66
N GLU A 64 -6.71 -0.55 4.26
CA GLU A 64 -6.33 0.68 3.52
C GLU A 64 -4.83 0.67 3.22
N LEU A 65 -4.40 1.36 2.14
CA LEU A 65 -3.08 1.16 1.51
C LEU A 65 -2.14 2.36 1.64
N GLY A 66 -1.08 2.22 2.44
CA GLY A 66 0.26 2.76 2.21
C GLY A 66 1.19 1.67 1.67
N ARG A 67 2.30 2.02 1.02
CA ARG A 67 3.24 1.04 0.41
C ARG A 67 3.73 -0.05 1.39
N VAL A 68 3.75 0.28 2.68
CA VAL A 68 4.08 -0.64 3.79
C VAL A 68 2.97 -1.67 4.03
N ASP A 69 1.70 -1.31 3.81
CA ASP A 69 0.56 -2.23 3.96
C ASP A 69 0.56 -3.32 2.89
N GLU A 70 1.05 -3.02 1.68
CA GLU A 70 1.25 -4.02 0.62
C GLU A 70 2.31 -5.06 1.02
N GLU A 71 3.44 -4.61 1.58
CA GLU A 71 4.48 -5.50 2.10
C GLU A 71 4.00 -6.31 3.31
N LEU A 72 3.18 -5.72 4.19
CA LEU A 72 2.56 -6.43 5.31
C LEU A 72 1.65 -7.56 4.82
N ARG A 73 0.79 -7.31 3.84
CA ARG A 73 -0.08 -8.33 3.25
C ARG A 73 0.72 -9.48 2.69
N LEU A 74 1.73 -9.18 1.87
CA LEU A 74 2.57 -10.21 1.26
C LEU A 74 3.30 -11.05 2.30
N THR A 75 3.84 -10.41 3.35
CA THR A 75 4.54 -11.12 4.43
C THR A 75 3.59 -12.02 5.23
N ARG A 76 2.38 -11.55 5.54
CA ARG A 76 1.35 -12.34 6.24
C ARG A 76 0.91 -13.56 5.42
N ILE A 77 0.71 -13.41 4.11
CA ILE A 77 0.38 -14.54 3.22
C ILE A 77 1.48 -15.59 3.19
N ARG A 78 2.74 -15.13 3.12
CA ARG A 78 3.89 -16.03 3.18
C ARG A 78 3.96 -16.78 4.51
N LEU A 79 3.63 -16.12 5.61
CA LEU A 79 3.55 -16.74 6.94
C LEU A 79 2.46 -17.81 6.98
N MET A 80 1.25 -17.52 6.48
CA MET A 80 0.17 -18.50 6.41
C MET A 80 0.55 -19.75 5.60
N ARG A 81 1.27 -19.56 4.48
CA ARG A 81 1.78 -20.68 3.69
C ARG A 81 2.87 -21.47 4.40
N ALA A 82 3.78 -20.79 5.09
CA ALA A 82 4.82 -21.44 5.87
C ALA A 82 4.24 -22.30 6.99
N LEU A 83 3.23 -21.78 7.72
CA LEU A 83 2.50 -22.52 8.75
C LEU A 83 1.73 -23.71 8.18
N LYS A 84 1.07 -23.53 7.03
CA LYS A 84 0.37 -24.62 6.34
C LYS A 84 1.34 -25.73 5.91
N LEU A 85 2.48 -25.36 5.33
CA LEU A 85 3.50 -26.33 4.93
C LEU A 85 4.15 -27.01 6.13
N GLU A 86 4.36 -26.30 7.24
CA GLU A 86 4.80 -26.89 8.50
C GLU A 86 3.80 -27.92 9.02
N GLN A 87 2.50 -27.63 8.97
CA GLN A 87 1.47 -28.58 9.38
C GLN A 87 1.39 -29.81 8.46
N GLU A 88 1.54 -29.61 7.15
CA GLU A 88 1.50 -30.69 6.15
C GLU A 88 2.79 -31.53 6.13
N ARG A 89 3.95 -30.93 6.41
CA ARG A 89 5.28 -31.48 6.10
C ARG A 89 6.30 -31.38 7.23
N GLY A 90 5.96 -30.86 8.40
CA GLY A 90 6.89 -30.48 9.48
C GLY A 90 7.78 -31.59 10.05
N GLY A 91 7.63 -32.83 9.59
CA GLY A 91 8.52 -33.95 9.89
C GLY A 91 8.98 -34.77 8.68
N THR A 92 8.58 -34.41 7.45
CA THR A 92 8.97 -35.15 6.24
C THR A 92 10.27 -34.61 5.68
N ALA A 93 11.28 -35.46 5.54
CA ALA A 93 12.53 -35.09 4.90
C ALA A 93 12.30 -34.89 3.39
N GLU A 94 12.69 -33.72 2.88
CA GLU A 94 12.64 -33.40 1.45
C GLU A 94 14.04 -33.59 0.83
N LEU A 95 14.11 -33.90 -0.46
CA LEU A 95 15.40 -33.96 -1.17
C LEU A 95 16.04 -32.57 -1.14
N ASP A 96 17.19 -32.47 -0.48
CA ASP A 96 17.94 -31.22 -0.31
C ASP A 96 18.97 -31.10 -1.43
N GLU A 97 19.66 -32.19 -1.76
CA GLU A 97 20.75 -32.21 -2.72
C GLU A 97 20.86 -33.58 -3.40
N ARG A 98 21.09 -33.60 -4.72
CA ARG A 98 21.48 -34.81 -5.47
C ARG A 98 22.87 -34.58 -6.05
N ILE A 99 23.81 -35.42 -5.66
CA ILE A 99 25.21 -35.36 -6.10
C ILE A 99 25.45 -36.56 -7.03
N GLU A 100 25.73 -36.26 -8.29
CA GLU A 100 26.27 -37.24 -9.24
C GLU A 100 27.79 -37.21 -9.16
N ARG A 101 28.42 -38.35 -8.90
CA ARG A 101 29.88 -38.46 -8.89
C ARG A 101 30.30 -39.43 -10.00
N ASP A 102 31.13 -38.94 -10.92
CA ASP A 102 31.83 -39.79 -11.87
C ASP A 102 32.92 -40.57 -11.14
N GLY A 103 32.63 -41.83 -10.78
CA GLY A 103 33.59 -42.72 -10.16
C GLY A 103 34.62 -43.25 -11.16
N ALA A 104 35.88 -43.37 -10.73
CA ALA A 104 36.86 -44.20 -11.41
C ALA A 104 36.39 -45.67 -11.46
N GLU A 105 36.89 -46.42 -12.44
CA GLU A 105 36.41 -47.68 -13.04
C GLU A 105 36.01 -48.85 -12.09
N ASN A 106 36.10 -48.71 -10.76
CA ASN A 106 35.83 -49.77 -9.78
C ASN A 106 35.08 -49.36 -8.50
N VAL A 107 34.30 -48.27 -8.49
CA VAL A 107 33.42 -47.92 -7.35
C VAL A 107 31.96 -47.81 -7.79
N SER A 108 31.07 -48.56 -7.12
CA SER A 108 29.69 -48.83 -7.55
C SER A 108 28.65 -47.75 -7.22
N ALA A 109 29.01 -46.65 -6.55
CA ALA A 109 28.05 -45.60 -6.20
C ALA A 109 28.21 -44.37 -7.12
N ARG A 110 27.39 -44.31 -8.18
CA ARG A 110 27.35 -43.20 -9.17
C ARG A 110 26.49 -42.01 -8.72
N MET A 111 25.59 -42.20 -7.75
CA MET A 111 24.67 -41.16 -7.26
C MET A 111 24.53 -41.20 -5.75
N GLU A 112 24.53 -40.01 -5.12
CA GLU A 112 24.27 -39.80 -3.71
C GLU A 112 23.14 -38.77 -3.55
N GLU A 113 22.09 -39.12 -2.80
CA GLU A 113 20.98 -38.22 -2.51
C GLU A 113 20.97 -37.86 -1.03
N LYS A 114 20.93 -36.57 -0.74
CA LYS A 114 20.86 -36.02 0.60
C LYS A 114 19.48 -35.44 0.84
N TYR A 115 18.85 -35.90 1.91
CA TYR A 115 17.53 -35.45 2.33
C TYR A 115 17.65 -34.61 3.60
N LYS A 116 16.89 -33.52 3.68
CA LYS A 116 16.84 -32.64 4.84
C LYS A 116 15.41 -32.22 5.12
N VAL A 117 15.04 -32.20 6.39
CA VAL A 117 13.77 -31.58 6.82
C VAL A 117 13.91 -30.07 6.64
N ARG A 118 12.94 -29.47 5.96
CA ARG A 118 12.93 -28.03 5.71
C ARG A 118 12.72 -27.27 7.02
N ASP A 119 13.52 -26.23 7.24
CA ASP A 119 13.46 -25.39 8.44
C ASP A 119 12.28 -24.40 8.36
N TYR A 120 11.08 -24.91 8.61
CA TYR A 120 9.86 -24.10 8.66
C TYR A 120 9.86 -23.14 9.84
N ALA A 121 10.32 -23.58 11.02
CA ALA A 121 10.44 -22.75 12.22
C ALA A 121 11.27 -21.49 11.94
N GLY A 122 12.48 -21.63 11.38
CA GLY A 122 13.30 -20.48 11.03
C GLY A 122 12.69 -19.60 9.92
N MET A 123 11.89 -20.16 9.02
CA MET A 123 11.14 -19.38 8.03
C MET A 123 10.03 -18.55 8.68
N ILE A 124 9.29 -19.15 9.60
CA ILE A 124 8.21 -18.52 10.37
C ILE A 124 8.76 -17.38 11.21
N ASP A 125 9.84 -17.61 11.97
CA ASP A 125 10.46 -16.59 12.82
C ASP A 125 10.89 -15.35 12.03
N ARG A 126 11.51 -15.55 10.86
CA ARG A 126 11.92 -14.43 9.97
C ARG A 126 10.72 -13.66 9.44
N LEU A 127 9.63 -14.33 9.10
CA LEU A 127 8.42 -13.69 8.59
C LEU A 127 7.72 -12.90 9.70
N THR A 128 7.63 -13.46 10.90
CA THR A 128 7.07 -12.79 12.09
C THR A 128 7.87 -11.53 12.44
N ALA A 129 9.20 -11.61 12.48
CA ALA A 129 10.06 -10.45 12.74
C ALA A 129 9.92 -9.37 11.64
N ARG A 130 9.72 -9.78 10.38
CA ARG A 130 9.46 -8.83 9.28
C ARG A 130 8.11 -8.14 9.43
N ILE A 131 7.07 -8.85 9.88
CA ILE A 131 5.75 -8.26 10.17
C ILE A 131 5.88 -7.21 11.26
N GLU A 132 6.53 -7.52 12.38
CA GLU A 132 6.75 -6.58 13.47
C GLU A 132 7.44 -5.29 12.98
N SER A 133 8.52 -5.44 12.21
CA SER A 133 9.25 -4.29 11.63
C SER A 133 8.38 -3.42 10.72
N LEU A 134 7.53 -4.04 9.92
CA LEU A 134 6.63 -3.33 9.00
C LEU A 134 5.46 -2.67 9.75
N GLU A 135 4.94 -3.29 10.80
CA GLU A 135 3.91 -2.70 11.67
C GLU A 135 4.44 -1.48 12.42
N ALA A 136 5.66 -1.57 12.96
CA ALA A 136 6.34 -0.42 13.56
C ALA A 136 6.52 0.72 12.54
N ARG A 137 6.93 0.39 11.31
CA ARG A 137 7.08 1.39 10.24
C ARG A 137 5.75 2.04 9.86
N ARG A 138 4.67 1.26 9.82
CA ARG A 138 3.31 1.74 9.56
C ARG A 138 2.87 2.72 10.65
N ALA A 139 3.01 2.34 11.92
CA ALA A 139 2.66 3.19 13.05
C ALA A 139 3.42 4.53 13.03
N TYR A 140 4.72 4.49 12.71
CA TYR A 140 5.53 5.70 12.54
C TYR A 140 4.98 6.62 11.44
N LEU A 141 4.69 6.09 10.26
CA LEU A 141 4.19 6.88 9.14
C LEU A 141 2.80 7.48 9.43
N MET A 142 1.92 6.71 10.06
CA MET A 142 0.62 7.20 10.53
C MET A 142 0.79 8.34 11.54
N GLY A 143 1.73 8.20 12.49
CA GLY A 143 2.06 9.27 13.44
C GLY A 143 2.52 10.55 12.74
N GLN A 144 3.43 10.45 11.77
CA GLN A 144 3.89 11.61 11.00
C GLN A 144 2.78 12.29 10.20
N GLU A 145 1.85 11.51 9.64
CA GLU A 145 0.72 12.06 8.90
C GLU A 145 -0.24 12.83 9.83
N GLN A 146 -0.52 12.29 11.01
CA GLN A 146 -1.35 12.99 12.01
C GLN A 146 -0.69 14.28 12.50
N GLU A 147 0.62 14.25 12.77
CA GLU A 147 1.37 15.43 13.17
C GLU A 147 1.34 16.52 12.08
N ARG A 148 1.56 16.14 10.82
CA ARG A 148 1.44 17.07 9.69
C ARG A 148 0.03 17.66 9.60
N ARG A 149 -0.99 16.82 9.75
CA ARG A 149 -2.39 17.23 9.70
C ARG A 149 -2.76 18.19 10.82
N MET A 150 -2.32 17.94 12.05
CA MET A 150 -2.51 18.88 13.17
C MET A 150 -1.85 20.22 12.88
N ARG A 151 -0.60 20.20 12.40
CA ARG A 151 0.14 21.42 12.04
C ARG A 151 -0.54 22.21 10.92
N GLU A 152 -1.10 21.53 9.91
CA GLU A 152 -1.87 22.18 8.84
C GLU A 152 -3.13 22.87 9.38
N LEU A 153 -3.85 22.25 10.32
CA LEU A 153 -5.01 22.85 10.98
C LEU A 153 -4.63 24.07 11.83
N ASP A 154 -3.58 23.96 12.63
CA ASP A 154 -3.07 25.06 13.45
C ASP A 154 -2.66 26.27 12.59
N LEU A 155 -2.02 26.02 11.44
CA LEU A 155 -1.66 27.05 10.48
C LEU A 155 -2.91 27.68 9.86
N ALA A 156 -3.89 26.88 9.46
CA ALA A 156 -5.14 27.36 8.90
C ALA A 156 -5.95 28.20 9.91
N GLU A 157 -5.94 27.83 11.19
CA GLU A 157 -6.55 28.61 12.27
C GLU A 157 -5.85 29.96 12.46
N LYS A 158 -4.51 29.96 12.48
CA LYS A 158 -3.71 31.19 12.56
C LYS A 158 -3.94 32.10 11.35
N GLU A 159 -4.08 31.54 10.15
CA GLU A 159 -4.42 32.28 8.93
C GLU A 159 -5.83 32.87 8.97
N ARG A 160 -6.83 32.13 9.50
CA ARG A 160 -8.19 32.65 9.73
C ARG A 160 -8.21 33.79 10.75
N ALA A 161 -7.46 33.65 11.85
CA ALA A 161 -7.31 34.70 12.85
C ALA A 161 -6.62 35.95 12.27
N ALA A 162 -5.56 35.76 11.47
CA ALA A 162 -4.84 36.86 10.81
C ALA A 162 -5.65 37.56 9.71
N SER A 163 -6.56 36.84 9.03
CA SER A 163 -7.43 37.40 7.98
C SER A 163 -8.68 38.12 8.50
N GLY A 164 -8.88 38.21 9.81
CA GLY A 164 -9.95 39.02 10.42
C GLY A 164 -11.37 38.46 10.23
N LEU A 165 -11.52 37.24 9.70
CA LEU A 165 -12.79 36.52 9.59
C LEU A 165 -13.19 35.88 10.95
N MET A 166 -13.14 36.66 12.03
CA MET A 166 -13.85 36.30 13.25
C MET A 166 -15.29 36.77 13.08
N GLY A 167 -16.04 36.05 12.24
CA GLY A 167 -17.46 36.25 12.05
C GLY A 167 -18.16 36.01 13.38
N GLY A 168 -18.58 37.10 14.02
CA GLY A 168 -19.43 37.07 15.19
C GLY A 168 -20.66 36.22 14.90
N VAL A 169 -20.74 35.06 15.53
CA VAL A 169 -22.03 34.40 15.73
C VAL A 169 -22.64 35.10 16.93
N ASP A 170 -23.30 36.23 16.67
CA ASP A 170 -24.22 36.86 17.62
C ASP A 170 -25.36 35.87 17.85
N PHE A 171 -25.21 35.05 18.88
CA PHE A 171 -26.26 34.17 19.38
C PHE A 171 -27.29 35.04 20.10
N THR A 172 -28.13 35.73 19.32
CA THR A 172 -29.33 36.38 19.86
C THR A 172 -30.34 35.31 20.22
N VAL A 173 -30.34 34.93 21.50
CA VAL A 173 -31.41 34.14 22.12
C VAL A 173 -32.70 34.95 22.01
N ARG A 174 -33.51 34.69 20.98
CA ARG A 174 -34.91 35.09 20.99
C ARG A 174 -35.63 34.18 21.98
N ARG A 175 -35.95 34.71 23.17
CA ARG A 175 -36.93 34.11 24.08
C ARG A 175 -38.24 33.95 23.32
N ALA A 176 -38.62 32.71 23.06
CA ALA A 176 -39.94 32.36 22.60
C ALA A 176 -40.83 32.11 23.82
N GLY A 177 -41.97 32.81 23.87
CA GLY A 177 -43.17 32.37 24.59
C GLY A 177 -43.38 32.95 25.99
N GLU A 178 -44.27 33.93 26.10
CA GLU A 178 -45.33 33.94 27.11
C GLU A 178 -46.42 34.95 26.69
N GLU A 179 -47.21 34.58 25.68
CA GLU A 179 -48.57 35.09 25.54
C GLU A 179 -49.51 34.02 26.12
N LEU A 180 -49.86 34.16 27.40
CA LEU A 180 -51.02 33.52 27.99
C LEU A 180 -52.10 34.60 28.07
N GLY A 181 -53.00 34.57 27.10
CA GLY A 181 -54.26 35.30 27.18
C GLY A 181 -55.15 34.65 28.22
N ASP A 182 -55.62 35.45 29.17
CA ASP A 182 -56.83 35.16 29.95
C ASP A 182 -57.90 36.22 29.67
N ALA A 183 -59.12 35.71 29.57
CA ALA A 183 -60.33 36.27 28.95
C ALA A 183 -60.81 37.63 29.49
N PRO A 184 -61.63 38.37 28.71
CA PRO A 184 -62.33 39.54 29.23
C PRO A 184 -63.48 39.12 30.16
N SER A 185 -63.53 39.78 31.30
CA SER A 185 -64.67 39.80 32.22
C SER A 185 -65.79 40.69 31.65
N ASN A 186 -67.03 40.19 31.81
CA ASN A 186 -68.35 40.80 31.63
C ASN A 186 -69.03 40.70 30.26
#